data_AF-A0A953QBN6-F1
#
_entry.id   AF-A0A953QBN6-F1
#
_cell.length_a   1.000
_cell.length_b   1.000
_cell.length_c   1.000
_cell.angle_alpha   90.00
_cell.angle_beta   90.00
_cell.angle_gamma   90.00
#
_symmetry.space_group_name_H-M   'P 1'
#
loop_
_entity.id
_entity.type
_entity.pdbx_description
1 polymer ?
#
loop_
_entity_poly.entity_id
_entity_poly.type
_entity_poly.pdbx_seq_one_letter_code
_entity_poly.pdbx_strand_id
1 'polypeptide(L)'
;MPNSLSESLAPATLPDADGREIRLGSLWENQSAVIVFLRHYGGIFCREHVAQLRERESEIRAKGAAISLGDRNYAKMFQEDTGIDFPLLIDENRKAYEIAGLKQANIFHILRSDNAAARKRAKSGGHSRHKLGKNPFQLGGTFIFGPGNVDRFAHLSKTFGDNTSVAQVLEALD
;
A
#
# COMPACT_ATOMS: atom_id res chain seq x y z
N MET A 1 21.01 -11.27 -11.74
CA MET A 1 19.69 -10.60 -11.79
C MET A 1 18.86 -11.19 -10.68
N PRO A 2 18.13 -10.38 -9.89
CA PRO A 2 17.20 -10.93 -8.91
C PRO A 2 16.13 -11.77 -9.63
N ASN A 3 15.77 -12.90 -9.02
CA ASN A 3 14.85 -13.89 -9.58
C ASN A 3 13.38 -13.58 -9.21
N SER A 4 13.15 -12.65 -8.28
CA SER A 4 11.82 -12.21 -7.84
C SER A 4 11.78 -10.73 -7.47
N LEU A 5 10.56 -10.18 -7.40
CA LEU A 5 10.33 -8.81 -6.94
C LEU A 5 10.69 -8.67 -5.45
N SER A 6 10.30 -9.63 -4.62
CA SER A 6 10.68 -9.65 -3.21
C SER A 6 12.19 -9.70 -3.01
N GLU A 7 12.94 -10.44 -3.83
CA GLU A 7 14.41 -10.45 -3.76
C GLU A 7 15.00 -9.07 -4.11
N SER A 8 14.38 -8.37 -5.07
CA SER A 8 14.79 -7.01 -5.45
C SER A 8 14.48 -5.98 -4.36
N LEU A 9 13.35 -6.13 -3.65
CA LEU A 9 12.93 -5.22 -2.58
C LEU A 9 13.60 -5.51 -1.24
N ALA A 10 14.01 -6.75 -0.98
CA ALA A 10 14.54 -7.20 0.31
C ALA A 10 15.69 -6.35 0.88
N PRO A 11 16.64 -5.83 0.06
CA PRO A 11 17.73 -4.99 0.53
C PRO A 11 17.33 -3.54 0.85
N ALA A 12 16.16 -3.08 0.40
CA ALA A 12 15.72 -1.72 0.65
C ALA A 12 15.43 -1.51 2.14
N THR A 13 15.84 -0.35 2.64
CA THR A 13 15.59 0.10 4.02
C THR A 13 14.82 1.39 3.96
N LEU A 14 13.69 1.45 4.65
CA LEU A 14 12.82 2.61 4.72
C LEU A 14 12.54 2.98 6.18
N PRO A 15 12.52 4.28 6.54
CA PRO A 15 12.13 4.71 7.86
C PRO A 15 10.62 4.60 8.06
N ASP A 16 10.20 4.21 9.26
CA ASP A 16 8.83 4.38 9.74
C ASP A 16 8.54 5.83 10.18
N ALA A 17 7.32 6.10 10.65
CA ALA A 17 6.88 7.41 11.11
C ALA A 17 7.63 7.95 12.35
N ASP A 18 8.35 7.12 13.11
CA ASP A 18 9.20 7.54 14.25
C ASP A 18 10.70 7.64 13.93
N GLY A 19 11.13 7.06 12.81
CA GLY A 19 12.48 7.19 12.27
C GLY A 19 13.28 5.93 12.42
N ARG A 20 12.62 4.85 12.80
CA ARG A 20 13.21 3.53 12.85
C ARG A 20 13.31 3.01 11.43
N GLU A 21 14.54 2.73 11.03
CA GLU A 21 14.85 2.14 9.74
C GLU A 21 14.44 0.66 9.72
N ILE A 22 13.60 0.28 8.74
CA ILE A 22 13.15 -1.09 8.56
C ILE A 22 13.65 -1.62 7.21
N ARG A 23 14.46 -2.68 7.25
CA ARG A 23 14.84 -3.45 6.06
C ARG A 23 13.61 -4.23 5.58
N LEU A 24 13.15 -4.00 4.36
CA LEU A 24 11.91 -4.60 3.86
C LEU A 24 11.94 -6.13 3.93
N GLY A 25 13.06 -6.76 3.57
CA GLY A 25 13.20 -8.22 3.62
C GLY A 25 12.93 -8.86 5.00
N SER A 26 13.11 -8.11 6.09
CA SER A 26 12.79 -8.59 7.45
C SER A 26 11.30 -8.80 7.70
N LEU A 27 10.44 -8.20 6.87
CA LEU A 27 8.98 -8.35 6.99
C LEU A 27 8.55 -9.75 6.56
N TRP A 28 9.16 -10.33 5.53
CA TRP A 28 8.82 -11.66 5.01
C TRP A 28 9.88 -12.73 5.26
N GLU A 29 10.82 -12.50 6.18
CA GLU A 29 11.93 -13.44 6.43
C GLU A 29 11.47 -14.77 7.03
N ASN A 30 10.53 -14.73 7.99
CA ASN A 30 10.10 -15.89 8.77
C ASN A 30 8.62 -16.26 8.57
N GLN A 31 7.84 -15.39 7.93
CA GLN A 31 6.42 -15.58 7.65
C GLN A 31 6.04 -14.74 6.42
N SER A 32 4.83 -14.93 5.88
CA SER A 32 4.35 -14.07 4.80
C SER A 32 4.15 -12.63 5.28
N ALA A 33 4.26 -11.67 4.37
CA ALA A 33 3.96 -10.27 4.61
C ALA A 33 3.08 -9.68 3.50
N VAL A 34 2.07 -8.91 3.91
CA VAL A 34 1.23 -8.09 3.04
C VAL A 34 1.82 -6.68 2.98
N ILE A 35 2.30 -6.29 1.80
CA ILE A 35 2.92 -4.99 1.54
C ILE A 35 2.01 -4.15 0.68
N VAL A 36 1.54 -3.01 1.21
CA VAL A 36 0.62 -2.11 0.53
C VAL A 36 1.32 -0.80 0.18
N PHE A 37 1.54 -0.54 -1.11
CA PHE A 37 1.99 0.77 -1.58
C PHE A 37 0.81 1.73 -1.69
N LEU A 38 0.81 2.75 -0.84
CA LEU A 38 -0.19 3.79 -0.79
C LEU A 38 -0.03 4.79 -1.95
N ARG A 39 -1.18 5.30 -2.37
CA ARG A 39 -1.28 6.27 -3.47
C ARG A 39 -1.02 7.68 -2.97
N HIS A 40 -1.87 8.13 -2.06
CA HIS A 40 -1.76 9.36 -1.30
C HIS A 40 -2.43 9.17 0.06
N TYR A 41 -1.90 9.80 1.10
CA TYR A 41 -2.45 9.74 2.48
C TYR A 41 -3.92 10.21 2.61
N GLY A 42 -4.44 10.95 1.61
CA GLY A 42 -5.79 11.55 1.63
C GLY A 42 -6.86 10.83 0.79
N GLY A 43 -6.53 9.71 0.14
CA GLY A 43 -7.46 9.00 -0.74
C GLY A 43 -8.48 8.18 0.05
N ILE A 44 -9.77 8.48 -0.11
CA ILE A 44 -10.88 7.75 0.50
C ILE A 44 -10.83 6.23 0.29
N PHE A 45 -10.36 5.79 -0.88
CA PHE A 45 -10.21 4.38 -1.20
C PHE A 45 -9.01 3.72 -0.50
N CYS A 46 -7.94 4.47 -0.23
CA CYS A 46 -6.83 3.95 0.56
C CYS A 46 -7.25 3.76 2.02
N ARG A 47 -8.01 4.72 2.57
CA ARG A 47 -8.54 4.61 3.94
C ARG A 47 -9.51 3.45 4.09
N GLU A 48 -10.43 3.28 3.13
CA GLU A 48 -11.34 2.13 3.09
C GLU A 48 -10.58 0.79 3.04
N HIS A 49 -9.59 0.66 2.15
CA HIS A 49 -8.82 -0.57 2.02
C HIS A 49 -8.00 -0.90 3.28
N VAL A 50 -7.35 0.11 3.85
CA VAL A 50 -6.59 -0.04 5.09
C VAL A 50 -7.50 -0.42 6.27
N ALA A 51 -8.68 0.19 6.37
CA ALA A 51 -9.66 -0.16 7.40
C ALA A 51 -10.14 -1.61 7.27
N GLN A 52 -10.40 -2.07 6.04
CA GLN A 52 -10.81 -3.46 5.79
C GLN A 52 -9.71 -4.47 6.16
N LEU A 53 -8.44 -4.15 5.89
CA LEU A 53 -7.31 -5.00 6.31
C LEU A 53 -7.20 -5.05 7.83
N ARG A 54 -7.32 -3.91 8.51
CA ARG A 54 -7.30 -3.83 9.98
C ARG A 54 -8.44 -4.61 10.63
N GLU A 55 -9.67 -4.48 10.12
CA GLU A 55 -10.85 -5.21 10.64
C GLU A 55 -10.70 -6.73 10.58
N ARG A 56 -9.85 -7.23 9.69
CA ARG A 56 -9.62 -8.66 9.45
C ARG A 56 -8.19 -9.07 9.80
N GLU A 57 -7.45 -8.23 10.52
CA GLU A 57 -6.05 -8.47 10.87
C GLU A 57 -5.87 -9.78 11.64
N SER A 58 -6.81 -10.13 12.53
CA SER A 58 -6.78 -11.41 13.26
C SER A 58 -6.85 -12.65 12.37
N GLU A 59 -7.38 -12.51 11.15
CA GLU A 59 -7.47 -13.58 10.16
C GLU A 59 -6.28 -13.58 9.20
N ILE A 60 -5.65 -12.41 8.99
CA ILE A 60 -4.43 -12.25 8.21
C ILE A 60 -3.24 -12.74 9.05
N ARG A 61 -2.89 -14.03 8.92
CA ARG A 61 -1.71 -14.63 9.60
C ARG A 61 -0.40 -14.25 8.91
N ALA A 62 -0.18 -12.95 8.70
CA ALA A 62 0.97 -12.39 8.01
C ALA A 62 1.34 -11.04 8.62
N LYS A 63 2.59 -10.61 8.48
CA LYS A 63 2.96 -9.23 8.83
C LYS A 63 2.32 -8.25 7.84
N GLY A 64 1.77 -7.15 8.33
CA GLY A 64 1.37 -6.02 7.48
C GLY A 64 2.47 -4.97 7.38
N ALA A 65 2.56 -4.28 6.25
CA ALA A 65 3.21 -2.97 6.16
C ALA A 65 2.57 -2.13 5.05
N ALA A 66 2.44 -0.82 5.30
CA ALA A 66 2.11 0.15 4.27
C ALA A 66 3.36 0.96 3.90
N ILE A 67 3.51 1.31 2.63
CA ILE A 67 4.60 2.14 2.12
C ILE A 67 3.99 3.36 1.44
N SER A 68 4.46 4.56 1.76
CA SER A 68 3.98 5.81 1.17
C SER A 68 5.11 6.69 0.67
N LEU A 69 4.82 7.55 -0.30
CA LEU A 69 5.80 8.46 -0.93
C LEU A 69 5.74 9.89 -0.39
N GLY A 70 5.02 10.13 0.71
CA GLY A 70 4.94 11.47 1.31
C GLY A 70 5.64 11.55 2.66
N ASP A 71 5.60 12.72 3.30
CA ASP A 71 6.42 12.97 4.48
C ASP A 71 5.91 12.30 5.78
N ARG A 72 6.81 12.29 6.76
CA ARG A 72 6.64 11.72 8.10
C ARG A 72 5.44 12.29 8.87
N ASN A 73 5.14 13.58 8.71
CA ASN A 73 4.04 14.21 9.46
C ASN A 73 2.69 13.66 8.97
N TYR A 74 2.52 13.50 7.65
CA TYR A 74 1.32 12.85 7.13
C TYR A 74 1.24 11.37 7.48
N ALA A 75 2.39 10.66 7.57
CA ALA A 75 2.40 9.27 8.01
C ALA A 75 1.84 9.13 9.44
N LYS A 76 2.29 9.99 10.38
CA LYS A 76 1.76 10.02 11.76
C LYS A 76 0.27 10.31 11.80
N MET A 77 -0.17 11.37 11.13
CA MET A 77 -1.60 11.70 11.06
C MET A 77 -2.43 10.56 10.46
N PHE A 78 -1.91 9.88 9.44
CA PHE A 78 -2.60 8.75 8.84
C PHE A 78 -2.72 7.57 9.80
N GLN A 79 -1.65 7.24 10.54
CA GLN A 79 -1.68 6.20 11.55
C GLN A 79 -2.68 6.54 12.67
N GLU A 80 -2.65 7.77 13.19
CA GLU A 80 -3.61 8.24 14.22
C GLU A 80 -5.05 8.16 13.72
N ASP A 81 -5.33 8.64 12.51
CA ASP A 81 -6.68 8.63 11.93
C ASP A 81 -7.21 7.20 11.66
N THR A 82 -6.32 6.29 11.24
CA THR A 82 -6.70 4.94 10.79
C THR A 82 -6.54 3.88 11.85
N GLY A 83 -5.85 4.16 12.95
CA GLY A 83 -5.57 3.20 14.02
C GLY A 83 -4.95 1.91 13.52
N ILE A 84 -4.06 1.98 12.53
CA ILE A 84 -3.32 0.80 12.06
C ILE A 84 -2.20 0.45 13.02
N ASP A 85 -2.08 -0.84 13.33
CA ASP A 85 -1.02 -1.34 14.22
C ASP A 85 0.22 -1.82 13.44
N PHE A 86 0.10 -1.95 12.12
CA PHE A 86 1.23 -2.28 11.25
C PHE A 86 2.06 -1.05 10.85
N PRO A 87 3.38 -1.23 10.55
CA PRO A 87 4.25 -0.14 10.17
C PRO A 87 3.80 0.61 8.92
N LEU A 88 3.89 1.94 8.96
CA LEU A 88 3.79 2.83 7.80
C LEU A 88 5.18 3.38 7.47
N LEU A 89 5.75 2.89 6.37
CA LEU A 89 7.09 3.20 5.90
C LEU A 89 7.09 4.32 4.86
N ILE A 90 8.17 5.09 4.83
CA ILE A 90 8.30 6.29 4.02
C ILE A 90 9.37 6.07 2.93
N ASP A 91 8.93 5.94 1.68
CA ASP A 91 9.80 5.86 0.51
C ASP A 91 9.91 7.22 -0.17
N GLU A 92 10.52 8.18 0.52
CA GLU A 92 10.64 9.58 0.05
C GLU A 92 11.37 9.68 -1.30
N ASN A 93 12.37 8.82 -1.51
CA ASN A 93 13.18 8.77 -2.73
C ASN A 93 12.58 7.88 -3.82
N ARG A 94 11.42 7.26 -3.58
CA ARG A 94 10.69 6.40 -4.52
C ARG A 94 11.45 5.16 -5.01
N LYS A 95 12.50 4.75 -4.30
CA LYS A 95 13.36 3.64 -4.73
C LYS A 95 12.61 2.32 -4.65
N ALA A 96 11.90 2.07 -3.55
CA ALA A 96 11.10 0.86 -3.41
C ALA A 96 9.91 0.87 -4.38
N TYR A 97 9.30 2.04 -4.61
CA TYR A 97 8.22 2.23 -5.57
C TYR A 97 8.63 1.91 -7.01
N GLU A 98 9.81 2.38 -7.42
CA GLU A 98 10.37 2.10 -8.75
C GLU A 98 10.69 0.61 -8.92
N ILE A 99 11.30 -0.01 -7.91
CA ILE A 99 11.56 -1.47 -7.91
C ILE A 99 10.25 -2.26 -8.01
N ALA A 100 9.20 -1.84 -7.31
CA ALA A 100 7.87 -2.45 -7.37
C ALA A 100 7.17 -2.35 -8.73
N GLY A 101 7.76 -1.62 -9.70
CA GLY A 101 7.20 -1.48 -11.04
C GLY A 101 5.86 -0.74 -11.08
N LEU A 102 5.56 0.03 -10.03
CA LEU A 102 4.29 0.73 -9.88
C LEU A 102 4.21 1.88 -10.89
N LYS A 103 3.11 1.90 -11.65
CA LYS A 103 2.93 2.86 -12.74
C LYS A 103 2.31 4.15 -12.25
N GLN A 104 2.46 5.21 -13.03
CA GLN A 104 1.62 6.40 -12.91
C GLN A 104 0.39 6.21 -13.80
N ALA A 105 -0.78 6.66 -13.33
CA ALA A 105 -1.99 6.69 -14.13
C ALA A 105 -1.76 7.56 -15.36
N ASN A 106 -2.11 7.05 -16.54
CA ASN A 106 -2.07 7.84 -17.75
C ASN A 106 -3.12 8.97 -17.64
N ILE A 107 -2.74 10.23 -17.93
CA ILE A 107 -3.64 11.40 -17.88
C ILE A 107 -4.94 11.14 -18.67
N PHE A 108 -4.86 10.34 -19.74
CA PHE A 108 -6.00 9.95 -20.57
C PHE A 108 -7.03 9.04 -19.87
N HIS A 109 -6.66 8.31 -18.81
CA HIS A 109 -7.61 7.53 -17.99
C HIS A 109 -8.42 8.41 -17.02
N ILE A 110 -7.91 9.59 -16.65
CA ILE A 110 -8.66 10.53 -15.79
C ILE A 110 -9.77 11.24 -16.58
N LEU A 111 -9.65 11.30 -17.91
CA LEU A 111 -10.67 11.83 -18.80
C LEU A 111 -11.81 10.84 -19.09
N ARG A 112 -11.72 9.57 -18.66
CA ARG A 112 -12.83 8.61 -18.75
C ARG A 112 -13.71 8.69 -17.49
N SER A 113 -15.01 8.64 -17.71
CA SER A 113 -16.11 8.96 -16.79
C SER A 113 -16.50 7.84 -15.80
N ASP A 114 -15.63 6.86 -15.59
CA ASP A 114 -15.92 5.58 -14.93
C ASP A 114 -15.74 5.57 -13.40
N ASN A 115 -15.49 6.73 -12.76
CA ASN A 115 -15.31 6.83 -11.30
C ASN A 115 -16.54 7.27 -10.49
N ALA A 116 -17.73 7.30 -11.08
CA ALA A 116 -18.94 7.76 -10.37
C ALA A 116 -19.35 6.83 -9.21
N ALA A 117 -19.30 5.51 -9.41
CA ALA A 117 -19.67 4.51 -8.41
C ALA A 117 -18.70 4.49 -7.22
N ALA A 118 -17.40 4.55 -7.51
CA ALA A 118 -16.35 4.65 -6.50
C ALA A 118 -16.51 5.95 -5.68
N ARG A 119 -16.71 7.10 -6.34
CA ARG A 119 -16.94 8.39 -5.65
C ARG A 119 -18.19 8.39 -4.76
N LYS A 120 -19.24 7.66 -5.15
CA LYS A 120 -20.48 7.54 -4.37
C LYS A 120 -20.29 6.69 -3.10
N ARG A 121 -19.63 5.53 -3.20
CA ARG A 121 -19.30 4.64 -2.07
C ARG A 121 -18.39 5.33 -1.05
N ALA A 122 -17.40 6.03 -1.56
CA ALA A 122 -16.50 6.87 -0.80
C ALA A 122 -17.25 7.92 0.03
N LYS A 123 -18.12 8.71 -0.62
CA LYS A 123 -18.87 9.79 0.05
C LYS A 123 -19.82 9.30 1.15
N SER A 124 -20.34 8.08 1.06
CA SER A 124 -21.18 7.49 2.11
C SER A 124 -20.41 7.02 3.34
N GLY A 125 -19.08 6.86 3.26
CA GLY A 125 -18.24 6.37 4.38
C GLY A 125 -17.66 7.46 5.29
N GLY A 126 -18.00 8.73 5.11
CA GLY A 126 -17.60 9.81 6.04
C GLY A 126 -16.14 10.30 5.96
N HIS A 127 -15.30 9.77 5.07
CA HIS A 127 -13.88 10.19 5.01
C HIS A 127 -13.69 11.53 4.26
N SER A 128 -12.97 12.48 4.89
CA SER A 128 -12.65 13.79 4.31
C SER A 128 -11.40 13.75 3.41
N ARG A 129 -11.42 14.51 2.30
CA ARG A 129 -10.25 14.70 1.42
C ARG A 129 -9.18 15.52 2.16
N HIS A 130 -8.02 14.92 2.42
CA HIS A 130 -6.82 15.67 2.77
C HIS A 130 -5.90 15.86 1.55
N LYS A 131 -5.05 16.89 1.58
CA LYS A 131 -4.23 17.43 0.47
C LYS A 131 -3.69 16.36 -0.49
N LEU A 132 -3.78 16.63 -1.80
CA LEU A 132 -3.11 15.79 -2.82
C LEU A 132 -1.59 15.82 -2.58
N GLY A 133 -0.96 14.64 -2.61
CA GLY A 133 0.50 14.52 -2.56
C GLY A 133 1.17 15.10 -3.81
N LYS A 134 2.50 15.15 -3.82
CA LYS A 134 3.32 15.79 -4.87
C LYS A 134 3.08 15.27 -6.30
N ASN A 135 2.54 14.05 -6.49
CA ASN A 135 2.21 13.50 -7.82
C ASN A 135 0.78 12.91 -7.85
N PRO A 136 -0.24 13.64 -8.32
CA PRO A 136 -1.64 13.22 -8.27
C PRO A 136 -1.99 11.98 -9.11
N PHE A 137 -1.06 11.51 -9.96
CA PHE A 137 -1.24 10.36 -10.84
C PHE A 137 -0.66 9.06 -10.28
N GLN A 138 -0.10 9.08 -9.07
CA GLN A 138 0.49 7.88 -8.47
C GLN A 138 -0.55 6.76 -8.27
N LEU A 139 -0.21 5.54 -8.68
CA LEU A 139 -1.01 4.33 -8.42
C LEU A 139 -0.38 3.52 -7.29
N GLY A 140 -1.19 2.66 -6.69
CA GLY A 140 -0.80 1.85 -5.56
C GLY A 140 -0.66 0.41 -5.97
N GLY A 141 -0.42 -0.44 -5.00
CA GLY A 141 -0.45 -1.87 -5.21
C GLY A 141 -0.41 -2.63 -3.91
N THR A 142 -0.85 -3.88 -3.96
CA THR A 142 -0.76 -4.83 -2.85
C THR A 142 0.07 -6.00 -3.30
N PHE A 143 1.03 -6.40 -2.47
CA PHE A 143 1.91 -7.51 -2.71
C PHE A 143 1.90 -8.44 -1.51
N ILE A 144 2.04 -9.75 -1.75
CA ILE A 144 2.23 -10.73 -0.69
C ILE A 144 3.53 -11.45 -0.97
N PHE A 145 4.46 -11.33 -0.03
CA PHE A 145 5.78 -11.95 -0.10
C PHE A 145 5.91 -13.00 0.99
N GLY A 146 6.54 -14.12 0.67
CA GLY A 146 6.82 -15.22 1.61
C GLY A 146 8.31 -15.40 1.91
N PRO A 147 8.63 -16.22 2.93
CA PRO A 147 10.00 -16.62 3.25
C PRO A 147 10.77 -17.13 2.04
N GLY A 148 12.05 -16.79 1.96
CA GLY A 148 12.90 -17.13 0.81
C GLY A 148 12.68 -16.26 -0.43
N ASN A 149 12.10 -15.05 -0.27
CA ASN A 149 11.78 -14.13 -1.36
C ASN A 149 10.84 -14.74 -2.42
N VAL A 150 9.74 -15.32 -1.93
CA VAL A 150 8.68 -15.88 -2.79
C VAL A 150 7.61 -14.82 -3.05
N ASP A 151 7.37 -14.50 -4.32
CA ASP A 151 6.27 -13.62 -4.73
C ASP A 151 4.97 -14.43 -4.80
N ARG A 152 4.12 -14.33 -3.77
CA ARG A 152 2.85 -15.07 -3.72
C ARG A 152 1.72 -14.35 -4.44
N PHE A 153 1.73 -13.02 -4.40
CA PHE A 153 0.68 -12.21 -5.00
C PHE A 153 1.19 -10.82 -5.36
N ALA A 154 0.68 -10.28 -6.47
CA ALA A 154 0.91 -8.91 -6.88
C ALA A 154 -0.36 -8.33 -7.55
N HIS A 155 -0.86 -7.23 -7.01
CA HIS A 155 -1.93 -6.44 -7.59
C HIS A 155 -1.46 -5.01 -7.77
N LEU A 156 -1.30 -4.59 -9.02
CA LEU A 156 -0.99 -3.21 -9.37
C LEU A 156 -2.31 -2.49 -9.66
N SER A 157 -2.64 -1.47 -8.88
CA SER A 157 -3.86 -0.69 -9.08
C SER A 157 -3.88 -0.10 -10.49
N LYS A 158 -4.96 -0.30 -11.25
CA LYS A 158 -5.16 0.28 -12.58
C LYS A 158 -5.84 1.65 -12.53
N THR A 159 -6.64 1.89 -11.49
CA THR A 159 -7.40 3.14 -11.29
C THR A 159 -7.36 3.59 -9.83
N PHE A 160 -8.06 4.69 -9.53
CA PHE A 160 -7.97 5.30 -8.21
C PHE A 160 -8.64 4.49 -7.09
N GLY A 161 -9.66 3.70 -7.41
CA GLY A 161 -10.41 2.86 -6.47
C GLY A 161 -10.16 1.37 -6.65
N ASP A 162 -9.13 1.01 -7.43
CA ASP A 162 -8.75 -0.37 -7.68
C ASP A 162 -7.81 -0.87 -6.59
N ASN A 163 -8.39 -1.48 -5.56
CA ASN A 163 -7.67 -2.09 -4.45
C ASN A 163 -7.97 -3.60 -4.39
N THR A 164 -7.05 -4.36 -3.83
CA THR A 164 -7.24 -5.79 -3.57
C THR A 164 -8.32 -5.99 -2.49
N SER A 165 -9.19 -6.98 -2.67
CA SER A 165 -10.15 -7.35 -1.63
C SER A 165 -9.49 -8.19 -0.53
N VAL A 166 -10.01 -8.14 0.70
CA VAL A 166 -9.49 -8.99 1.79
C VAL A 166 -9.59 -10.48 1.45
N ALA A 167 -10.63 -10.91 0.73
CA ALA A 167 -10.76 -12.30 0.30
C ALA A 167 -9.58 -12.77 -0.57
N GLN A 168 -9.15 -11.94 -1.53
CA GLN A 168 -7.98 -12.24 -2.36
C GLN A 168 -6.68 -12.26 -1.55
N VAL A 169 -6.58 -11.43 -0.51
CA VAL A 169 -5.42 -11.44 0.41
C VAL A 169 -5.37 -12.76 1.18
N LEU A 170 -6.50 -13.20 1.73
CA LEU A 170 -6.58 -14.45 2.49
C LEU A 170 -6.30 -15.67 1.59
N GLU A 171 -6.89 -15.71 0.39
CA GLU A 171 -6.65 -16.78 -0.60
C GLU A 171 -5.18 -16.92 -0.99
N ALA A 172 -4.44 -15.81 -1.05
CA ALA A 172 -3.02 -15.81 -1.38
C ALA A 172 -2.09 -16.12 -0.18
N LEU A 173 -2.64 -16.17 1.04
CA LEU A 173 -1.90 -16.51 2.27
C LEU A 173 -2.02 -17.98 2.66
N ASP A 174 -3.08 -18.66 2.23
CA ASP A 174 -3.25 -20.12 2.32
C ASP A 174 -2.20 -20.89 1.50
#